data_AF-A0A6I4TRI2-F1
#
_entry.id   AF-A0A6I4TRI2-F1
#
_cell.length_a   1.000
_cell.length_b   1.000
_cell.length_c   1.000
_cell.angle_alpha   90.00
_cell.angle_beta   90.00
_cell.angle_gamma   90.00
#
_symmetry.space_group_name_H-M   'P 1'
#
loop_
_entity.id
_entity.type
_entity.pdbx_description
1 polymer ?
#
loop_
_entity_poly.entity_id
_entity_poly.type
_entity_poly.pdbx_seq_one_letter_code
_entity_poly.pdbx_strand_id
1 'polypeptide(L)'
;MQLNEVHTAISRAAAATGVDFNYLLAQAKLESGLDPNARAGTSSAAGLFQFISGTWLETLDRHGAKHGLDWADTAISSRGGRASVNDAGTRSQIMAMRYDPGTASLMAAELARDNGNELRGFLGREPEPTELYLAHFLGVGGARSFLGALHNSPGQSAADLFPGPANANRSIFYDDGRARSVGEVMDLMRAKVSGAMNGTGGILPTGQGGTGGFGNLGGYMAMSPAMPQRNGFAAPAEAAQRSSMADTLRSTFGGSGSLPGSAAGRVDAAYAKFRAFGL
;
A
#
# COMPACT_ATOMS: atom_id res chain seq x y z
N MET A 1 -3.77 23.27 13.96
CA MET A 1 -5.19 22.85 13.83
C MET A 1 -5.31 21.45 13.24
N GLN A 2 -4.62 21.10 12.14
CA GLN A 2 -4.75 19.80 11.45
C GLN A 2 -4.43 18.56 12.30
N LEU A 3 -3.42 18.59 13.17
CA LEU A 3 -3.11 17.45 14.06
C LEU A 3 -4.26 17.11 15.03
N ASN A 4 -5.00 18.11 15.50
CA ASN A 4 -6.12 17.91 16.42
C ASN A 4 -7.33 17.26 15.71
N GLU A 5 -7.52 17.61 14.43
CA GLU A 5 -8.53 17.00 13.57
C GLU A 5 -8.22 15.53 13.29
N VAL A 6 -6.97 15.21 12.94
CA VAL A 6 -6.50 13.83 12.72
C VAL A 6 -6.72 12.96 13.96
N HIS A 7 -6.31 13.42 15.14
CA HIS A 7 -6.54 12.68 16.38
C HIS A 7 -8.03 12.45 16.66
N THR A 8 -8.87 13.47 16.43
CA THR A 8 -10.32 13.36 16.63
C THR A 8 -10.94 12.35 15.64
N ALA A 9 -10.52 12.38 14.38
CA ALA A 9 -10.98 11.44 13.36
C ALA A 9 -10.63 9.98 13.72
N ILE A 10 -9.39 9.74 14.15
CA ILE A 10 -8.91 8.42 14.57
C ILE A 10 -9.67 7.95 15.82
N SER A 11 -9.89 8.85 16.80
CA SER A 11 -10.66 8.54 18.01
C SER A 11 -12.10 8.13 17.71
N ARG A 12 -12.77 8.85 16.80
CA ARG A 12 -14.14 8.51 16.36
C ARG A 12 -14.18 7.17 15.64
N ALA A 13 -13.22 6.90 14.76
CA ALA A 13 -13.16 5.63 14.03
C ALA A 13 -12.91 4.44 14.97
N ALA A 14 -12.00 4.59 15.94
CA ALA A 14 -11.77 3.61 17.00
C ALA A 14 -13.05 3.30 17.76
N ALA A 15 -13.77 4.34 18.22
CA ALA A 15 -15.02 4.18 18.94
C ALA A 15 -16.13 3.51 18.09
N ALA A 16 -16.24 3.86 16.80
CA ALA A 16 -17.27 3.34 15.91
C ALA A 16 -17.07 1.86 15.52
N THR A 17 -15.83 1.37 15.54
CA THR A 17 -15.48 0.03 15.03
C THR A 17 -15.01 -0.94 16.12
N GLY A 18 -14.61 -0.42 17.28
CA GLY A 18 -14.01 -1.21 18.36
C GLY A 18 -12.52 -1.52 18.16
N VAL A 19 -11.88 -1.00 17.10
CA VAL A 19 -10.44 -1.12 16.90
C VAL A 19 -9.71 -0.19 17.87
N ASP A 20 -8.57 -0.66 18.41
CA ASP A 20 -7.78 0.11 19.36
C ASP A 20 -7.28 1.45 18.77
N PHE A 21 -7.48 2.54 19.53
CA PHE A 21 -7.08 3.88 19.13
C PHE A 21 -5.57 4.00 18.90
N ASN A 22 -4.75 3.42 19.79
CA ASN A 22 -3.30 3.53 19.70
C ASN A 22 -2.76 2.77 18.50
N TYR A 23 -3.38 1.64 18.14
CA TYR A 23 -3.08 0.93 16.91
C TYR A 23 -3.36 1.79 15.68
N LEU A 24 -4.55 2.38 15.55
CA LEU A 24 -4.87 3.23 14.39
C LEU A 24 -3.97 4.47 14.32
N LEU A 25 -3.66 5.08 15.47
CA LEU A 25 -2.72 6.20 15.53
C LEU A 25 -1.31 5.78 15.12
N ALA A 26 -0.85 4.62 15.57
CA ALA A 26 0.45 4.06 15.19
C ALA A 26 0.50 3.76 13.68
N GLN A 27 -0.54 3.16 13.12
CA GLN A 27 -0.65 2.92 11.69
C GLN A 27 -0.57 4.23 10.91
N ALA A 28 -1.38 5.24 11.23
CA ALA A 28 -1.33 6.54 10.55
C ALA A 28 0.05 7.22 10.64
N LYS A 29 0.76 7.12 11.77
CA LYS A 29 2.15 7.60 11.92
C LYS A 29 3.11 6.86 10.99
N LEU A 30 2.99 5.53 10.90
CA LEU A 30 3.86 4.69 10.09
C LEU A 30 3.64 4.88 8.58
N GLU A 31 2.39 5.08 8.17
CA GLU A 31 2.00 5.24 6.77
C GLU A 31 2.31 6.63 6.21
N SER A 32 1.95 7.69 6.95
CA SER A 32 1.97 9.07 6.43
C SER A 32 2.66 10.08 7.35
N GLY A 33 3.09 9.67 8.54
CA GLY A 33 3.54 10.63 9.56
C GLY A 33 2.40 11.53 10.07
N LEU A 34 1.15 11.06 10.02
CA LEU A 34 -0.07 11.82 10.33
C LEU A 34 -0.42 12.92 9.30
N ASP A 35 0.11 12.85 8.08
CA ASP A 35 -0.24 13.77 6.99
C ASP A 35 -1.43 13.23 6.17
N PRO A 36 -2.63 13.85 6.27
CA PRO A 36 -3.77 13.42 5.48
C PRO A 36 -3.64 13.71 3.99
N ASN A 37 -2.66 14.51 3.57
CA ASN A 37 -2.39 14.82 2.16
C ASN A 37 -1.23 14.00 1.57
N ALA A 38 -0.66 13.07 2.34
CA ALA A 38 0.47 12.26 1.91
C ALA A 38 0.15 11.48 0.63
N ARG A 39 1.10 11.46 -0.31
CA ARG A 39 0.97 10.75 -1.59
C ARG A 39 2.26 10.03 -1.93
N ALA A 40 2.17 8.72 -2.18
CA ALA A 40 3.32 7.95 -2.65
C ALA A 40 3.69 8.32 -4.09
N GLY A 41 4.99 8.43 -4.38
CA GLY A 41 5.48 8.74 -5.73
C GLY A 41 5.46 7.55 -6.71
N THR A 42 5.37 6.34 -6.18
CA THR A 42 5.58 5.06 -6.91
C THR A 42 4.33 4.19 -6.98
N SER A 43 3.24 4.59 -6.32
CA SER A 43 2.00 3.82 -6.25
C SER A 43 0.77 4.73 -6.19
N SER A 44 -0.42 4.12 -6.11
CA SER A 44 -1.67 4.86 -5.92
C SER A 44 -1.99 5.17 -4.46
N ALA A 45 -1.10 4.82 -3.52
CA ALA A 45 -1.27 5.09 -2.10
C ALA A 45 -1.38 6.59 -1.83
N ALA A 46 -2.42 6.94 -1.06
CA ALA A 46 -2.72 8.31 -0.72
C ALA A 46 -3.42 8.41 0.64
N GLY A 47 -3.29 9.57 1.26
CA GLY A 47 -3.99 9.92 2.48
C GLY A 47 -3.32 9.44 3.76
N LEU A 48 -4.02 9.68 4.86
CA LEU A 48 -3.55 9.42 6.23
C LEU A 48 -3.08 7.98 6.46
N PHE A 49 -3.72 7.01 5.79
CA PHE A 49 -3.45 5.58 5.91
C PHE A 49 -2.89 4.95 4.61
N GLN A 50 -2.42 5.79 3.67
CA GLN A 50 -1.81 5.33 2.41
C GLN A 50 -2.62 4.27 1.64
N PHE A 51 -3.94 4.42 1.62
CA PHE A 51 -4.83 3.52 0.90
C PHE A 51 -4.52 3.51 -0.59
N ILE A 52 -4.37 2.32 -1.17
CA ILE A 52 -4.29 2.17 -2.62
C ILE A 52 -5.68 2.13 -3.24
N SER A 53 -5.74 2.36 -4.56
CA SER A 53 -7.02 2.49 -5.26
C SER A 53 -7.90 1.25 -5.21
N GLY A 54 -7.33 0.04 -5.29
CA GLY A 54 -8.12 -1.20 -5.23
C GLY A 54 -8.75 -1.40 -3.86
N THR A 55 -7.91 -1.47 -2.82
CA THR A 55 -8.34 -1.66 -1.43
C THR A 55 -9.29 -0.58 -0.96
N TRP A 56 -9.07 0.68 -1.36
CA TRP A 56 -9.99 1.76 -1.04
C TRP A 56 -11.42 1.48 -1.53
N LEU A 57 -11.55 1.08 -2.79
CA LEU A 57 -12.85 0.76 -3.38
C LEU A 57 -13.46 -0.48 -2.72
N GLU A 58 -12.67 -1.53 -2.52
CA GLU A 58 -13.16 -2.76 -1.87
C GLU A 58 -13.58 -2.54 -0.41
N THR A 59 -12.96 -1.58 0.29
CA THR A 59 -13.33 -1.25 1.68
C THR A 59 -14.61 -0.42 1.71
N LEU A 60 -14.75 0.55 0.79
CA LEU A 60 -15.98 1.32 0.64
C LEU A 60 -17.17 0.48 0.18
N ASP A 61 -16.97 -0.45 -0.75
CA ASP A 61 -18.00 -1.41 -1.22
C ASP A 61 -18.51 -2.30 -0.07
N ARG A 62 -17.66 -2.59 0.92
CA ARG A 62 -18.04 -3.43 2.06
C ARG A 62 -18.65 -2.64 3.21
N HIS A 63 -18.17 -1.43 3.47
CA HIS A 63 -18.42 -0.71 4.72
C HIS A 63 -18.94 0.71 4.53
N GLY A 64 -18.94 1.26 3.32
CA GLY A 64 -19.30 2.65 3.05
C GLY A 64 -20.71 2.99 3.53
N ALA A 65 -21.70 2.17 3.15
CA ALA A 65 -23.10 2.35 3.57
C ALA A 65 -23.27 2.39 5.09
N LYS A 66 -22.54 1.55 5.84
CA LYS A 66 -22.56 1.52 7.32
C LYS A 66 -22.18 2.87 7.94
N HIS A 67 -21.39 3.68 7.23
CA HIS A 67 -20.89 4.97 7.68
C HIS A 67 -21.52 6.16 6.93
N GLY A 68 -22.68 5.97 6.31
CA GLY A 68 -23.41 7.03 5.60
C GLY A 68 -22.83 7.40 4.24
N LEU A 69 -22.08 6.51 3.62
CA LEU A 69 -21.49 6.66 2.28
C LEU A 69 -22.20 5.77 1.25
N ASP A 70 -23.51 5.57 1.40
CA ASP A 70 -24.35 4.73 0.53
C ASP A 70 -24.22 5.14 -0.95
N TRP A 71 -24.02 6.43 -1.21
CA TRP A 71 -23.82 6.96 -2.55
C TRP A 71 -22.53 6.45 -3.20
N ALA A 72 -21.46 6.29 -2.41
CA ALA A 72 -20.17 5.81 -2.90
C ALA A 72 -20.24 4.30 -3.12
N ASP A 73 -20.83 3.58 -2.17
CA ASP A 73 -21.10 2.13 -2.26
C ASP A 73 -21.90 1.79 -3.53
N THR A 74 -23.03 2.47 -3.75
CA THR A 74 -23.89 2.28 -4.94
C THR A 74 -23.17 2.53 -6.26
N ALA A 75 -22.17 3.43 -6.27
CA ALA A 75 -21.39 3.75 -7.46
C ALA A 75 -20.26 2.74 -7.74
N ILE A 76 -19.93 1.89 -6.77
CA ILE A 76 -18.90 0.87 -6.90
C ILE A 76 -19.54 -0.40 -7.45
N SER A 77 -18.84 -1.00 -8.41
CA SER A 77 -19.20 -2.28 -8.99
C SER A 77 -18.09 -3.28 -8.71
N SER A 78 -18.46 -4.39 -8.07
CA SER A 78 -17.55 -5.50 -7.76
C SER A 78 -17.83 -6.67 -8.70
N ARG A 79 -16.88 -6.98 -9.58
CA ARG A 79 -16.95 -8.16 -10.48
C ARG A 79 -15.66 -8.96 -10.38
N GLY A 80 -15.78 -10.27 -10.12
CA GLY A 80 -14.63 -11.17 -10.01
C GLY A 80 -13.66 -10.79 -8.89
N GLY A 81 -14.17 -10.20 -7.80
CA GLY A 81 -13.35 -9.75 -6.67
C GLY A 81 -12.60 -8.44 -6.90
N ARG A 82 -12.90 -7.69 -7.97
CA ARG A 82 -12.30 -6.38 -8.24
C ARG A 82 -13.35 -5.29 -8.24
N ALA A 83 -13.18 -4.31 -7.35
CA ALA A 83 -14.02 -3.13 -7.27
C ALA A 83 -13.62 -2.06 -8.29
N SER A 84 -14.60 -1.46 -8.95
CA SER A 84 -14.40 -0.42 -9.98
C SER A 84 -15.55 0.57 -10.04
N VAL A 85 -15.27 1.79 -10.52
CA VAL A 85 -16.27 2.87 -10.68
C VAL A 85 -16.22 3.31 -12.13
N ASN A 86 -17.36 3.24 -12.82
CA ASN A 86 -17.45 3.47 -14.26
C ASN A 86 -17.41 4.97 -14.61
N ASP A 87 -18.14 5.79 -13.86
CA ASP A 87 -18.16 7.23 -14.09
C ASP A 87 -16.87 7.89 -13.58
N ALA A 88 -16.17 8.62 -14.45
CA ALA A 88 -14.88 9.21 -14.13
C ALA A 88 -14.97 10.33 -13.07
N GLY A 89 -16.05 11.12 -13.09
CA GLY A 89 -16.29 12.18 -12.12
C GLY A 89 -16.51 11.62 -10.72
N THR A 90 -17.42 10.66 -10.61
CA THR A 90 -17.72 9.91 -9.39
C THR A 90 -16.47 9.18 -8.88
N ARG A 91 -15.71 8.54 -9.78
CA ARG A 91 -14.44 7.91 -9.43
C ARG A 91 -13.48 8.91 -8.79
N SER A 92 -13.33 10.10 -9.36
CA SER A 92 -12.45 11.15 -8.82
C SER A 92 -12.88 11.54 -7.40
N GLN A 93 -14.18 11.77 -7.19
CA GLN A 93 -14.73 12.10 -5.87
C GLN A 93 -14.47 10.99 -4.84
N ILE A 94 -14.74 9.73 -5.21
CA ILE A 94 -14.49 8.57 -4.35
C ILE A 94 -13.01 8.43 -4.01
N MET A 95 -12.11 8.62 -4.99
CA MET A 95 -10.65 8.57 -4.72
C MET A 95 -10.19 9.72 -3.81
N ALA A 96 -10.79 10.91 -3.93
CA ALA A 96 -10.44 12.08 -3.14
C ALA A 96 -10.77 11.92 -1.65
N MET A 97 -11.77 11.09 -1.31
CA MET A 97 -12.11 10.78 0.08
C MET A 97 -10.96 10.12 0.88
N ARG A 98 -9.92 9.58 0.21
CA ARG A 98 -8.70 9.13 0.91
C ARG A 98 -7.98 10.25 1.67
N TYR A 99 -8.14 11.50 1.22
CA TYR A 99 -7.54 12.67 1.86
C TYR A 99 -8.42 13.26 2.97
N ASP A 100 -9.65 12.78 3.13
CA ASP A 100 -10.52 13.17 4.24
C ASP A 100 -10.14 12.35 5.49
N PRO A 101 -9.66 12.98 6.59
CA PRO A 101 -9.20 12.26 7.77
C PRO A 101 -10.28 11.39 8.39
N GLY A 102 -11.54 11.84 8.38
CA GLY A 102 -12.67 11.11 8.97
C GLY A 102 -12.96 9.81 8.22
N THR A 103 -13.20 9.91 6.91
CA THR A 103 -13.51 8.79 6.03
C THR A 103 -12.34 7.81 5.95
N ALA A 104 -11.12 8.33 5.79
CA ALA A 104 -9.92 7.49 5.77
C ALA A 104 -9.73 6.72 7.08
N SER A 105 -9.99 7.35 8.24
CA SER A 105 -9.90 6.67 9.55
C SER A 105 -10.96 5.59 9.71
N LEU A 106 -12.20 5.84 9.32
CA LEU A 106 -13.27 4.84 9.38
C LEU A 106 -12.97 3.62 8.51
N MET A 107 -12.54 3.86 7.26
CA MET A 107 -12.19 2.76 6.36
C MET A 107 -10.94 2.01 6.82
N ALA A 108 -9.93 2.70 7.38
CA ALA A 108 -8.76 2.04 7.96
C ALA A 108 -9.16 1.13 9.13
N ALA A 109 -10.05 1.60 9.99
CA ALA A 109 -10.54 0.84 11.12
C ALA A 109 -11.38 -0.37 10.70
N GLU A 110 -12.26 -0.25 9.70
CA GLU A 110 -13.01 -1.39 9.18
C GLU A 110 -12.08 -2.41 8.49
N LEU A 111 -11.08 -1.96 7.73
CA LEU A 111 -10.09 -2.86 7.14
C LEU A 111 -9.27 -3.59 8.21
N ALA A 112 -8.86 -2.90 9.28
CA ALA A 112 -8.17 -3.50 10.40
C ALA A 112 -9.05 -4.54 11.13
N ARG A 113 -10.34 -4.24 11.28
CA ARG A 113 -11.32 -5.15 11.88
C ARG A 113 -11.52 -6.41 11.02
N ASP A 114 -11.64 -6.26 9.70
CA ASP A 114 -11.74 -7.39 8.77
C ASP A 114 -10.49 -8.28 8.85
N ASN A 115 -9.30 -7.67 8.79
CA ASN A 115 -8.03 -8.38 8.97
C ASN A 115 -7.97 -9.09 10.33
N GLY A 116 -8.43 -8.43 11.39
CA GLY A 116 -8.45 -9.00 12.74
C GLY A 116 -9.34 -10.23 12.84
N ASN A 117 -10.54 -10.20 12.26
CA ASN A 117 -11.46 -11.34 12.25
C ASN A 117 -10.86 -12.55 11.51
N GLU A 118 -10.26 -12.31 10.35
CA GLU A 118 -9.61 -13.36 9.55
C GLU A 118 -8.41 -13.98 10.26
N LEU A 119 -7.54 -13.14 10.85
CA LEU A 119 -6.38 -13.62 11.59
C LEU A 119 -6.79 -14.34 12.87
N ARG A 120 -7.83 -13.90 13.58
CA ARG A 120 -8.32 -14.55 14.81
C ARG A 120 -8.73 -15.99 14.55
N GLY A 121 -9.43 -16.25 13.44
CA GLY A 121 -9.80 -17.60 13.03
C GLY A 121 -8.58 -18.48 12.74
N PHE A 122 -7.49 -17.91 12.20
CA PHE A 122 -6.24 -18.62 11.93
C PHE A 122 -5.39 -18.86 13.18
N LEU A 123 -5.30 -17.86 14.07
CA LEU A 123 -4.42 -17.88 15.24
C LEU A 123 -5.04 -18.56 16.47
N GLY A 124 -6.37 -18.64 16.54
CA GLY A 124 -7.08 -19.12 17.73
C GLY A 124 -7.00 -18.18 18.95
N ARG A 125 -6.49 -16.95 18.74
CA ARG A 125 -6.40 -15.88 19.72
C ARG A 125 -6.57 -14.51 19.05
N GLU A 126 -6.72 -13.46 19.83
CA GLU A 126 -6.67 -12.11 19.28
C GLU A 126 -5.31 -11.85 18.62
N PRO A 127 -5.28 -11.26 17.40
CA PRO A 127 -4.04 -10.85 16.76
C PRO A 127 -3.39 -9.70 17.52
N GLU A 128 -2.07 -9.74 17.63
CA GLU A 128 -1.27 -8.63 18.14
C GLU A 128 -1.28 -7.45 17.15
N PRO A 129 -1.05 -6.20 17.61
CA PRO A 129 -0.96 -5.03 16.73
C PRO A 129 0.01 -5.21 15.55
N THR A 130 1.14 -5.89 15.77
CA THR A 130 2.10 -6.19 14.70
C THR A 130 1.57 -7.18 13.67
N GLU A 131 0.75 -8.15 14.10
CA GLU A 131 0.13 -9.13 13.19
C GLU A 131 -0.98 -8.49 12.36
N LEU A 132 -1.76 -7.57 12.95
CA LEU A 132 -2.71 -6.74 12.20
C LEU A 132 -1.98 -5.85 11.17
N TYR A 133 -0.87 -5.22 11.58
CA TYR A 133 -0.05 -4.42 10.67
C TYR A 133 0.60 -5.26 9.57
N LEU A 134 0.98 -6.51 9.86
CA LEU A 134 1.45 -7.46 8.86
C LEU A 134 0.36 -7.79 7.82
N ALA A 135 -0.90 -7.95 8.25
CA ALA A 135 -2.03 -8.14 7.32
C ALA A 135 -2.34 -6.89 6.50
N HIS A 136 -2.14 -5.70 7.06
CA HIS A 136 -2.16 -4.46 6.26
C HIS A 136 -1.03 -4.48 5.20
N PHE A 137 0.19 -4.84 5.62
CA PHE A 137 1.38 -4.84 4.76
C PHE A 137 1.34 -5.90 3.65
N LEU A 138 1.02 -7.16 3.94
CA LEU A 138 1.09 -8.26 2.97
C LEU A 138 -0.27 -8.64 2.37
N GLY A 139 -1.35 -7.99 2.83
CA GLY A 139 -2.69 -8.55 2.72
C GLY A 139 -2.90 -9.71 3.69
N VAL A 140 -4.15 -10.01 4.01
CA VAL A 140 -4.50 -11.00 5.04
C VAL A 140 -4.04 -12.43 4.70
N GLY A 141 -4.11 -12.82 3.42
CA GLY A 141 -3.59 -14.12 2.96
C GLY A 141 -2.06 -14.22 3.09
N GLY A 142 -1.35 -13.15 2.72
CA GLY A 142 0.10 -13.07 2.89
C GLY A 142 0.52 -13.14 4.35
N ALA A 143 -0.20 -12.44 5.24
CA ALA A 143 0.03 -12.51 6.67
C ALA A 143 -0.21 -13.92 7.25
N ARG A 144 -1.26 -14.63 6.83
CA ARG A 144 -1.48 -16.02 7.26
C ARG A 144 -0.33 -16.93 6.84
N SER A 145 0.12 -16.82 5.59
CA SER A 145 1.29 -17.56 5.09
C SER A 145 2.56 -17.21 5.89
N PHE A 146 2.77 -15.93 6.18
CA PHE A 146 3.92 -15.45 6.92
C PHE A 146 3.91 -15.95 8.37
N LEU A 147 2.78 -15.83 9.07
CA LEU A 147 2.64 -16.26 10.46
C LEU A 147 2.72 -17.79 10.59
N GLY A 148 2.22 -18.53 9.60
CA GLY A 148 2.45 -19.97 9.51
C GLY A 148 3.93 -20.32 9.33
N ALA A 149 4.65 -19.61 8.47
CA ALA A 149 6.10 -19.80 8.33
C ALA A 149 6.87 -19.39 9.58
N LEU A 150 6.45 -18.32 10.27
CA LEU A 150 7.06 -17.87 11.52
C LEU A 150 6.95 -18.95 12.61
N HIS A 151 5.80 -19.61 12.71
CA HIS A 151 5.58 -20.68 13.68
C HIS A 151 6.41 -21.93 13.37
N ASN A 152 6.47 -22.35 12.11
CA ASN A 152 7.06 -23.63 11.72
C ASN A 152 8.56 -23.55 11.42
N SER A 153 9.00 -22.45 10.79
CA SER A 153 10.34 -22.28 10.22
C SER A 153 10.79 -20.81 10.28
N PRO A 154 10.97 -20.21 11.48
CA PRO A 154 11.28 -18.78 11.62
C PRO A 154 12.58 -18.36 10.93
N GLY A 155 13.53 -19.30 10.76
CA GLY A 155 14.79 -19.07 10.05
C GLY A 155 14.70 -19.09 8.52
N GLN A 156 13.54 -19.39 7.93
CA GLN A 156 13.35 -19.38 6.48
C GLN A 156 13.47 -17.96 5.93
N SER A 157 14.06 -17.81 4.74
CA SER A 157 14.16 -16.53 4.03
C SER A 157 12.76 -15.95 3.76
N ALA A 158 12.48 -14.76 4.29
CA ALA A 158 11.24 -14.05 4.03
C ALA A 158 11.17 -13.56 2.58
N ALA A 159 12.32 -13.23 2.00
CA ALA A 159 12.41 -12.79 0.61
C ALA A 159 12.04 -13.90 -0.40
N ASP A 160 12.38 -15.15 -0.08
CA ASP A 160 12.06 -16.28 -0.96
C ASP A 160 10.58 -16.65 -0.88
N LEU A 161 9.97 -16.48 0.30
CA LEU A 161 8.53 -16.68 0.50
C LEU A 161 7.69 -15.57 -0.15
N PHE A 162 8.18 -14.34 -0.12
CA PHE A 162 7.44 -13.15 -0.57
C PHE A 162 8.26 -12.30 -1.55
N PRO A 163 8.61 -12.83 -2.75
CA PRO A 163 9.53 -12.15 -3.67
C PRO A 163 8.99 -10.81 -4.18
N GLY A 164 7.67 -10.70 -4.41
CA GLY A 164 7.02 -9.43 -4.79
C GLY A 164 7.18 -8.36 -3.71
N PRO A 165 6.67 -8.58 -2.47
CA PRO A 165 6.89 -7.68 -1.35
C PRO A 165 8.37 -7.40 -1.05
N ALA A 166 9.26 -8.39 -1.18
CA ALA A 166 10.69 -8.22 -0.95
C ALA A 166 11.36 -7.28 -1.95
N ASN A 167 10.97 -7.36 -3.22
CA ASN A 167 11.46 -6.46 -4.26
C ASN A 167 10.98 -5.03 -4.05
N ALA A 168 9.72 -4.85 -3.63
CA ALA A 168 9.16 -3.52 -3.38
C ALA A 168 9.67 -2.90 -2.07
N ASN A 169 10.04 -3.72 -1.07
CA ASN A 169 10.40 -3.27 0.28
C ASN A 169 11.74 -3.83 0.70
N ARG A 170 12.78 -3.51 -0.07
CA ARG A 170 14.14 -4.00 0.17
C ARG A 170 14.61 -3.77 1.61
N SER A 171 14.30 -2.61 2.19
CA SER A 171 14.69 -2.26 3.57
C SER A 171 14.00 -3.09 4.66
N ILE A 172 12.89 -3.77 4.36
CA ILE A 172 12.19 -4.66 5.29
C ILE A 172 12.72 -6.09 5.14
N PHE A 173 12.88 -6.56 3.92
CA PHE A 173 13.25 -7.95 3.63
C PHE A 173 14.76 -8.21 3.56
N TYR A 174 15.59 -7.18 3.52
CA TYR A 174 17.03 -7.31 3.42
C TYR A 174 17.77 -6.40 4.39
N ASP A 175 18.97 -6.84 4.77
CA ASP A 175 19.92 -6.16 5.63
C ASP A 175 21.29 -6.19 4.96
N ASP A 176 21.78 -5.05 4.47
CA ASP A 176 23.01 -4.95 3.66
C ASP A 176 23.10 -6.00 2.53
N GLY A 177 21.97 -6.26 1.88
CA GLY A 177 21.85 -7.23 0.79
C GLY A 177 21.61 -8.68 1.22
N ARG A 178 21.82 -9.02 2.50
CA ARG A 178 21.44 -10.33 3.06
C ARG A 178 19.93 -10.41 3.22
N ALA A 179 19.31 -11.48 2.74
CA ALA A 179 17.89 -11.72 2.98
C ALA A 179 17.63 -11.96 4.47
N ARG A 180 16.65 -11.23 5.03
CA ARG A 180 16.15 -11.49 6.38
C ARG A 180 15.29 -12.74 6.40
N SER A 181 15.38 -13.47 7.48
CA SER A 181 14.47 -14.54 7.82
C SER A 181 13.08 -14.00 8.20
N VAL A 182 12.07 -14.87 8.22
CA VAL A 182 10.71 -14.54 8.68
C VAL A 182 10.74 -13.99 10.11
N GLY A 183 11.53 -14.60 11.00
CA GLY A 183 11.72 -14.12 12.38
C GLY A 183 12.30 -12.70 12.42
N GLU A 184 13.39 -12.45 11.69
CA GLU A 184 14.02 -11.12 11.65
C GLU A 184 13.09 -10.03 11.09
N VAL A 185 12.26 -10.36 10.09
CA VAL A 185 11.25 -9.43 9.57
C VAL A 185 10.18 -9.15 10.64
N MET A 186 9.71 -10.17 11.35
CA MET A 186 8.71 -9.99 12.41
C MET A 186 9.24 -9.12 13.55
N ASP A 187 10.49 -9.34 13.98
CA ASP A 187 11.12 -8.54 15.04
C ASP A 187 11.26 -7.08 14.64
N LEU A 188 11.66 -6.82 13.39
CA LEU A 188 11.72 -5.47 12.85
C LEU A 188 10.34 -4.79 12.83
N MET A 189 9.30 -5.51 12.38
CA MET A 189 7.94 -4.98 12.35
C MET A 189 7.41 -4.71 13.76
N ARG A 190 7.70 -5.60 14.71
CA ARG A 190 7.35 -5.43 16.12
C ARG A 190 7.99 -4.17 16.70
N ALA A 191 9.28 -3.97 16.49
CA ALA A 191 9.99 -2.78 16.93
C ALA A 191 9.38 -1.48 16.37
N LYS A 192 9.05 -1.46 15.06
CA LYS A 192 8.44 -0.29 14.42
C LYS A 192 7.04 0.01 14.95
N VAL A 193 6.19 -1.00 15.08
CA VAL A 193 4.81 -0.84 15.59
C VAL A 193 4.83 -0.42 17.06
N SER A 194 5.60 -1.08 17.91
CA SER A 194 5.72 -0.72 19.32
C SER A 194 6.25 0.71 19.52
N GLY A 195 7.25 1.15 18.73
CA GLY A 195 7.72 2.53 18.76
C GLY A 195 6.64 3.55 18.39
N ALA A 196 5.87 3.26 17.34
CA ALA A 196 4.77 4.14 16.91
C ALA A 196 3.62 4.21 17.94
N MET A 197 3.31 3.09 18.61
CA MET A 197 2.29 3.01 19.67
C MET A 197 2.70 3.74 20.96
N ASN A 198 3.98 3.62 21.36
CA ASN A 198 4.47 4.22 22.62
C ASN A 198 4.77 5.73 22.51
N GLY A 199 4.60 6.35 21.33
CA GLY A 199 4.86 7.77 21.12
C GLY A 199 6.34 8.13 21.00
N THR A 200 7.25 7.19 21.26
CA THR A 200 8.67 7.27 20.90
C THR A 200 8.83 6.95 19.41
N GLY A 201 8.59 7.94 18.55
CA GLY A 201 8.99 7.87 17.14
C GLY A 201 10.47 7.48 17.06
N GLY A 202 10.74 6.21 16.78
CA GLY A 202 12.03 5.59 16.97
C GLY A 202 13.11 6.26 16.13
N ILE A 203 13.91 7.11 16.76
CA ILE A 203 15.30 7.34 16.37
C ILE A 203 16.03 6.03 16.71
N LEU A 204 16.32 5.22 15.70
CA LEU A 204 17.42 4.27 15.80
C LEU A 204 18.74 5.08 15.73
N PRO A 205 19.85 4.58 16.32
CA PRO A 205 21.14 5.25 16.22
C PRO A 205 21.51 5.46 14.75
N THR A 206 21.91 6.69 14.44
CA THR A 206 22.18 7.20 13.11
C THR A 206 23.27 6.41 12.38
N GLY A 207 22.85 5.55 11.45
CA GLY A 207 23.56 5.23 10.23
C GLY A 207 22.94 6.05 9.08
N GLN A 208 23.54 7.20 8.81
CA GLN A 208 23.37 8.12 7.67
C GLN A 208 22.22 7.87 6.66
N GLY A 209 21.17 8.70 6.77
CA GLY A 209 20.38 9.19 5.62
C GLY A 209 19.32 8.26 5.01
N GLY A 210 18.12 8.22 5.59
CA GLY A 210 16.95 7.66 4.90
C GLY A 210 15.65 8.00 5.61
N THR A 211 14.76 8.71 4.93
CA THR A 211 13.35 8.92 5.32
C THR A 211 12.63 7.57 5.35
N GLY A 212 12.69 6.85 6.48
CA GLY A 212 12.30 5.44 6.61
C GLY A 212 10.95 5.18 7.27
N GLY A 213 9.96 6.05 7.07
CA GLY A 213 8.55 5.69 7.24
C GLY A 213 8.13 4.74 6.12
N PHE A 214 7.12 3.89 6.34
CA PHE A 214 6.74 2.86 5.37
C PHE A 214 6.06 3.42 4.10
N GLY A 215 6.36 4.65 3.65
CA GLY A 215 5.69 5.38 2.57
C GLY A 215 5.68 4.74 1.17
N ASN A 216 6.05 3.47 1.05
CA ASN A 216 5.96 2.65 -0.15
C ASN A 216 5.04 1.41 0.01
N LEU A 217 4.13 1.39 1.01
CA LEU A 217 3.22 0.25 1.25
C LEU A 217 2.19 -0.02 0.15
N GLY A 218 2.04 0.91 -0.79
CA GLY A 218 0.98 0.85 -1.79
C GLY A 218 1.15 -0.14 -2.94
N GLY A 219 2.19 -0.96 -2.96
CA GLY A 219 2.52 -1.80 -4.12
C GLY A 219 1.75 -3.13 -4.19
N TYR A 220 1.32 -3.71 -3.07
CA TYR A 220 1.03 -5.15 -2.99
C TYR A 220 -0.40 -5.49 -2.57
N MET A 221 -1.18 -4.54 -2.04
CA MET A 221 -2.60 -4.80 -1.82
C MET A 221 -3.39 -4.97 -3.15
N ALA A 222 -2.77 -4.74 -4.32
CA ALA A 222 -3.38 -4.92 -5.64
C ALA A 222 -3.37 -6.38 -6.16
N MET A 223 -2.79 -7.33 -5.43
CA MET A 223 -2.79 -8.76 -5.79
C MET A 223 -3.13 -9.65 -4.60
N SER A 224 -4.39 -9.62 -4.18
CA SER A 224 -5.00 -10.83 -3.59
C SER A 224 -5.48 -11.72 -4.74
N PRO A 225 -5.02 -12.97 -4.87
CA PRO A 225 -5.65 -13.91 -5.79
C PRO A 225 -7.05 -14.25 -5.27
N ALA A 226 -8.03 -14.23 -6.16
CA ALA A 226 -9.31 -14.90 -5.94
C ALA A 226 -9.05 -16.37 -5.56
N MET A 227 -9.87 -16.90 -4.65
CA MET A 227 -9.80 -18.29 -4.19
C MET A 227 -9.67 -19.31 -5.35
N PRO A 228 -8.89 -20.40 -5.20
CA PRO A 228 -8.89 -21.47 -6.19
C PRO A 228 -10.16 -22.33 -6.04
N GLN A 229 -11.04 -22.25 -7.02
CA GLN A 229 -12.06 -23.28 -7.27
C GLN A 229 -11.36 -24.51 -7.89
N ARG A 230 -11.61 -25.68 -7.29
CA ARG A 230 -11.12 -26.97 -7.75
C ARG A 230 -12.08 -27.54 -8.80
N ASN A 231 -11.61 -27.72 -10.03
CA ASN A 231 -11.88 -28.90 -10.88
C ASN A 231 -11.04 -28.83 -12.16
N GLY A 232 -10.41 -29.97 -12.51
CA GLY A 232 -9.53 -30.09 -13.67
C GLY A 232 -10.25 -30.32 -14.99
N PHE A 233 -9.55 -30.05 -16.10
CA PHE A 233 -9.24 -30.98 -17.19
C PHE A 233 -8.41 -30.25 -18.28
N ALA A 234 -7.37 -30.95 -18.75
CA ALA A 234 -6.65 -30.87 -20.04
C ALA A 234 -6.04 -29.54 -20.56
N ALA A 235 -4.74 -29.62 -20.89
CA ALA A 235 -4.00 -28.72 -21.79
C ALA A 235 -4.30 -29.09 -23.27
N PRO A 236 -4.03 -28.23 -24.30
CA PRO A 236 -2.64 -27.87 -24.64
C PRO A 236 -2.37 -26.46 -25.24
N ALA A 237 -1.06 -26.18 -25.34
CA ALA A 237 -0.31 -25.48 -26.40
C ALA A 237 -0.05 -23.95 -26.39
N GLU A 238 1.25 -23.68 -26.62
CA GLU A 238 1.90 -22.56 -27.32
C GLU A 238 2.27 -21.27 -26.55
N ALA A 239 3.55 -21.24 -26.16
CA ALA A 239 4.25 -20.09 -25.60
C ALA A 239 4.69 -19.13 -26.70
N ALA A 240 4.07 -17.94 -26.74
CA ALA A 240 4.59 -16.78 -27.44
C ALA A 240 5.28 -15.84 -26.44
N GLN A 241 6.60 -15.84 -26.48
CA GLN A 241 7.49 -15.04 -25.67
C GLN A 241 7.33 -13.55 -26.04
N ARG A 242 6.77 -12.75 -25.14
CA ARG A 242 6.68 -11.28 -25.30
C ARG A 242 7.85 -10.63 -24.58
N SER A 243 8.62 -9.85 -25.32
CA SER A 243 9.79 -9.10 -24.85
C SER A 243 9.43 -8.13 -23.71
N SER A 244 10.33 -8.02 -22.74
CA SER A 244 10.20 -7.11 -21.60
C SER A 244 10.35 -5.65 -22.05
N MET A 245 9.66 -4.73 -21.37
CA MET A 245 9.77 -3.28 -21.59
C MET A 245 11.23 -2.77 -21.49
N ALA A 246 12.10 -3.53 -20.82
CA ALA A 246 13.54 -3.26 -20.73
C ALA A 246 14.27 -3.44 -22.09
N ASP A 247 13.79 -4.34 -22.96
CA ASP A 247 14.36 -4.55 -24.30
C ASP A 247 13.93 -3.42 -25.26
N THR A 248 12.71 -2.92 -25.12
CA THR A 248 12.20 -1.76 -25.88
C THR A 248 12.93 -0.46 -25.52
N LEU A 249 13.32 -0.28 -24.26
CA LEU A 249 14.08 0.91 -23.84
C LEU A 249 15.55 0.85 -24.28
N ARG A 250 16.13 -0.35 -24.37
CA ARG A 250 17.50 -0.54 -24.88
C ARG A 250 17.58 -0.31 -26.39
N SER A 251 16.58 -0.72 -27.16
CA SER A 251 16.55 -0.47 -28.61
C SER A 251 16.22 0.97 -28.99
N THR A 252 15.50 1.70 -28.12
CA THR A 252 15.09 3.09 -28.38
C THR A 252 16.16 4.10 -27.96
N PHE A 253 16.97 3.80 -26.93
CA PHE A 253 17.89 4.79 -26.34
C PHE A 253 19.35 4.31 -26.20
N GLY A 254 19.69 3.09 -26.62
CA GLY A 254 21.03 2.52 -26.51
C GLY A 254 21.80 2.53 -27.83
N GLY A 255 22.29 3.67 -28.28
CA GLY A 255 23.16 3.77 -29.46
C GLY A 255 23.98 5.05 -29.47
N SER A 256 25.25 4.94 -29.10
CA SER A 256 26.27 5.98 -29.23
C SER A 256 26.57 6.29 -30.70
N GLY A 257 26.31 7.53 -31.14
CA GLY A 257 26.76 8.04 -32.45
C GLY A 257 25.99 9.28 -32.92
N SER A 258 26.67 10.44 -32.89
CA SER A 258 26.45 11.72 -33.60
C SER A 258 25.03 12.17 -34.01
N LEU A 259 24.62 13.34 -33.49
CA LEU A 259 23.36 14.06 -33.73
C LEU A 259 23.27 14.74 -35.12
N PRO A 260 22.09 14.78 -35.77
CA PRO A 260 21.75 15.79 -36.78
C PRO A 260 20.66 16.79 -36.29
N GLY A 261 21.10 18.01 -36.02
CA GLY A 261 20.60 19.27 -36.63
C GLY A 261 19.13 19.74 -36.57
N SER A 262 18.17 19.02 -35.99
CA SER A 262 16.73 19.42 -36.11
C SER A 262 15.93 19.49 -34.80
N ALA A 263 16.58 19.31 -33.65
CA ALA A 263 15.94 19.44 -32.34
C ALA A 263 16.10 20.82 -31.68
N ALA A 264 17.17 21.56 -32.00
CA ALA A 264 17.44 22.88 -31.41
C ALA A 264 16.45 23.97 -31.90
N GLY A 265 16.09 23.97 -33.18
CA GLY A 265 15.21 25.01 -33.76
C GLY A 265 13.76 24.99 -33.23
N ARG A 266 13.30 23.89 -32.64
CA ARG A 266 11.94 23.78 -32.05
C ARG A 266 11.87 24.26 -30.60
N VAL A 267 13.00 24.34 -29.91
CA VAL A 267 13.08 24.86 -28.53
C VAL A 267 13.16 26.39 -28.54
N ASP A 268 13.88 26.97 -29.50
CA ASP A 268 13.98 28.44 -29.64
C ASP A 268 12.64 29.08 -30.04
N ALA A 269 11.83 28.39 -30.86
CA ALA A 269 10.49 28.83 -31.22
C ALA A 269 9.49 28.75 -30.05
N ALA A 270 9.75 27.89 -29.05
CA ALA A 270 8.91 27.77 -27.86
C ALA A 270 9.21 28.89 -26.85
N TYR A 271 10.47 29.32 -26.71
CA TYR A 271 10.85 30.42 -25.81
C TYR A 271 10.50 31.81 -26.34
N ALA A 272 10.49 32.01 -27.66
CA ALA A 272 10.08 33.30 -28.26
C ALA A 272 8.60 33.65 -27.98
N LYS A 273 7.74 32.66 -27.76
CA LYS A 273 6.31 32.88 -27.45
C LYS A 273 6.06 33.37 -26.02
N PHE A 274 6.96 33.11 -25.06
CA PHE A 274 6.80 33.60 -23.68
C PHE A 274 7.20 35.07 -23.51
N ARG A 275 8.21 35.55 -24.26
CA ARG A 275 8.60 36.97 -24.26
C ARG A 275 7.52 37.92 -24.81
N ALA A 276 6.61 37.44 -25.65
CA ALA A 276 5.51 38.25 -26.18
C ALA A 276 4.38 38.52 -25.16
N PHE A 277 4.37 37.80 -24.03
CA PHE A 277 3.39 37.95 -22.94
C PHE A 277 3.99 38.54 -21.65
N GLY A 278 5.25 38.98 -21.67
CA GLY A 278 5.88 39.66 -20.53
C GLY A 278 6.15 38.77 -19.31
N LEU A 279 6.37 37.46 -19.52
CA LEU A 279 6.87 36.52 -18.52
C LEU A 279 8.32 36.13 -18.82
#